data_AF-A0A1M7V0H8-F1
#
_entry.id   AF-A0A1M7V0H8-F1
#
_cell.length_a   1.000
_cell.length_b   1.000
_cell.length_c   1.000
_cell.angle_alpha   90.00
_cell.angle_beta   90.00
_cell.angle_gamma   90.00
#
_symmetry.space_group_name_H-M   'P 1'
#
loop_
_entity.id
_entity.type
_entity.pdbx_description
1 polymer ?
#
loop_
_entity_poly.entity_id
_entity_poly.type
_entity_poly.pdbx_seq_one_letter_code
_entity_poly.pdbx_strand_id
1 'polypeptide(L)'
;MSAFRTAAAVVDTLGPEELDRRIRTRTLTDLRGIGPKTGAAIVQAHAGEVPEYLARLEESYGELVPLADDVAEFRALLRGDLHVHSDWSDGGSPIREMAEAAIGLGHEYMALTDHS
;
A
#
# COMPACT_ATOMS: atom_id res chain seq x y z
N MET A 1 0.68 -1.36 7.94
CA MET A 1 0.53 -1.45 6.47
C MET A 1 -0.14 -2.73 5.98
N SER A 2 -0.12 -3.86 6.71
CA SER A 2 -0.69 -5.12 6.20
C SER A 2 -2.20 -5.07 5.93
N ALA A 3 -3.00 -4.33 6.69
CA ALA A 3 -4.46 -4.33 6.54
C ALA A 3 -4.95 -3.95 5.12
N PHE A 4 -4.32 -2.96 4.46
CA PHE A 4 -4.68 -2.59 3.08
C PHE A 4 -4.26 -3.67 2.09
N ARG A 5 -3.08 -4.29 2.27
CA ARG A 5 -2.63 -5.42 1.44
C ARG A 5 -3.52 -6.64 1.60
N THR A 6 -3.86 -7.00 2.83
CA THR A 6 -4.77 -8.11 3.12
C THR A 6 -6.13 -7.86 2.48
N ALA A 7 -6.66 -6.63 2.58
CA ALA A 7 -7.92 -6.27 1.93
C ALA A 7 -7.81 -6.34 0.40
N ALA A 8 -6.73 -5.84 -0.20
CA ALA A 8 -6.47 -5.93 -1.64
C ALA A 8 -6.40 -7.40 -2.10
N ALA A 9 -5.64 -8.25 -1.42
CA ALA A 9 -5.55 -9.67 -1.74
C ALA A 9 -6.91 -10.38 -1.63
N VAL A 10 -7.75 -10.02 -0.65
CA VAL A 10 -9.13 -10.54 -0.58
C VAL A 10 -9.93 -10.08 -1.80
N VAL A 11 -9.86 -8.79 -2.16
CA VAL A 11 -10.57 -8.23 -3.32
C VAL A 11 -10.09 -8.86 -4.63
N ASP A 12 -8.80 -9.15 -4.79
CA ASP A 12 -8.25 -9.81 -5.99
C ASP A 12 -8.80 -11.23 -6.20
N THR A 13 -9.26 -11.89 -5.13
CA THR A 13 -9.95 -13.18 -5.25
C THR A 13 -11.42 -13.05 -5.65
N LEU A 14 -11.98 -11.84 -5.59
CA LEU A 14 -13.36 -11.56 -6.00
C LEU A 14 -13.38 -11.18 -7.48
N GLY A 15 -14.31 -11.76 -8.24
CA GLY A 15 -14.65 -11.21 -9.55
C GLY A 15 -15.34 -9.84 -9.42
N PRO A 16 -15.35 -9.01 -10.48
CA PRO A 16 -15.97 -7.69 -10.46
C PRO A 16 -17.46 -7.74 -10.04
N GLU A 17 -18.23 -8.69 -10.57
CA GLU A 17 -19.65 -8.84 -10.21
C GLU A 17 -19.88 -9.18 -8.73
N GLU A 18 -18.97 -9.96 -8.13
CA GLU A 18 -19.02 -10.34 -6.73
C GLU A 18 -18.72 -9.14 -5.82
N LEU A 19 -17.70 -8.36 -6.20
CA LEU A 19 -17.35 -7.12 -5.52
C LEU A 19 -18.53 -6.13 -5.55
N ASP A 20 -19.11 -5.90 -6.73
CA ASP A 20 -20.28 -5.03 -6.92
C ASP A 20 -21.45 -5.49 -6.05
N ARG A 21 -21.72 -6.79 -6.02
CA ARG A 21 -22.80 -7.34 -5.19
C ARG A 21 -22.55 -7.02 -3.72
N ARG A 22 -21.35 -7.30 -3.20
CA ARG A 22 -21.02 -7.07 -1.79
C ARG A 22 -21.05 -5.60 -1.39
N ILE A 23 -20.62 -4.71 -2.28
CA ILE A 23 -20.70 -3.26 -2.07
C ILE A 23 -22.17 -2.85 -1.97
N ARG A 24 -23.01 -3.25 -2.92
CA ARG A 24 -24.45 -2.92 -2.90
C ARG A 24 -25.18 -3.50 -1.68
N THR A 25 -24.83 -4.71 -1.26
CA THR A 25 -25.46 -5.36 -0.09
C THR A 25 -24.82 -4.97 1.24
N ARG A 26 -23.77 -4.12 1.24
CA ARG A 26 -23.02 -3.70 2.44
C ARG A 26 -22.44 -4.87 3.25
N THR A 27 -22.03 -5.94 2.57
CA THR A 27 -21.46 -7.16 3.18
C THR A 27 -19.97 -7.32 2.89
N LEU A 28 -19.32 -6.26 2.40
CA LEU A 28 -17.88 -6.28 2.10
C LEU A 28 -17.04 -6.46 3.37
N THR A 29 -17.42 -5.80 4.48
CA THR A 29 -16.74 -5.91 5.78
C THR A 29 -17.00 -7.23 6.51
N ASP A 30 -17.89 -8.07 6.00
CA ASP A 30 -18.10 -9.42 6.53
C ASP A 30 -16.98 -10.37 6.08
N LEU A 31 -16.18 -9.97 5.08
CA LEU A 31 -15.02 -10.71 4.65
C LEU A 31 -13.88 -10.55 5.66
N ARG A 32 -13.36 -11.70 6.11
CA ARG A 32 -12.16 -11.73 6.95
C ARG A 32 -11.01 -11.01 6.24
N GLY A 33 -10.43 -10.02 6.90
CA GLY A 33 -9.33 -9.21 6.35
C GLY A 33 -9.78 -7.84 5.83
N ILE A 34 -11.08 -7.56 5.74
CA ILE A 34 -11.60 -6.24 5.40
C ILE A 34 -12.24 -5.60 6.63
N GLY A 35 -11.58 -4.59 7.17
CA GLY A 35 -12.11 -3.78 8.27
C GLY A 35 -12.90 -2.56 7.77
N PRO A 36 -13.55 -1.81 8.68
CA PRO A 36 -14.37 -0.65 8.30
C PRO A 36 -13.62 0.39 7.47
N LYS A 37 -12.36 0.68 7.82
CA LYS A 37 -11.53 1.67 7.11
C LYS A 37 -11.13 1.21 5.70
N THR A 38 -10.66 -0.04 5.58
CA THR A 38 -10.25 -0.58 4.28
C THR A 38 -11.46 -0.84 3.38
N GLY A 39 -12.58 -1.29 3.97
CA GLY A 39 -13.86 -1.42 3.26
C GLY A 39 -14.37 -0.09 2.71
N ALA A 40 -14.34 0.98 3.50
CA ALA A 40 -14.70 2.32 3.02
C ALA A 40 -13.80 2.77 1.86
N ALA A 41 -12.48 2.55 1.96
CA ALA A 41 -11.55 2.87 0.90
C ALA A 41 -11.82 2.07 -0.39
N ILE A 42 -12.14 0.77 -0.28
CA ILE A 42 -12.52 -0.06 -1.43
C ILE A 42 -13.79 0.47 -2.10
N VAL A 43 -14.82 0.82 -1.33
CA VAL A 43 -16.09 1.35 -1.86
C VAL A 43 -15.85 2.66 -2.64
N GLN A 44 -15.08 3.59 -2.07
CA GLN A 44 -14.75 4.87 -2.71
C GLN A 44 -13.92 4.65 -3.99
N ALA A 45 -12.86 3.85 -3.91
CA ALA A 45 -12.02 3.55 -5.07
C ALA A 45 -12.80 2.85 -6.18
N HIS A 46 -13.71 1.94 -5.84
CA HIS A 46 -14.58 1.25 -6.79
C HIS A 46 -15.55 2.21 -7.49
N ALA A 47 -15.95 3.30 -6.82
CA ALA A 47 -16.73 4.39 -7.42
C ALA A 47 -15.89 5.35 -8.29
N GLY A 48 -14.58 5.13 -8.42
CA GLY A 48 -13.66 6.02 -9.13
C GLY A 48 -13.25 7.26 -8.32
N GLU A 49 -13.55 7.28 -7.02
CA GLU A 49 -13.21 8.37 -6.12
C GLU A 49 -11.85 8.11 -5.43
N VAL A 50 -11.15 9.18 -5.07
CA VAL A 50 -10.00 9.08 -4.17
C VAL A 50 -10.52 8.78 -2.76
N PRO A 51 -10.08 7.70 -2.10
CA PRO A 51 -10.52 7.41 -0.74
C PRO A 51 -10.28 8.57 0.22
N GLU A 52 -11.28 8.92 1.03
CA GLU A 52 -11.20 10.05 1.97
C GLU A 52 -10.03 9.91 2.96
N TYR A 53 -9.70 8.66 3.32
CA TYR A 53 -8.53 8.38 4.14
C TYR A 53 -7.23 8.83 3.46
N LEU A 54 -7.07 8.58 2.15
CA LEU A 54 -5.92 9.02 1.39
C LEU A 54 -5.93 10.54 1.21
N ALA A 55 -7.07 11.11 0.83
CA ALA A 55 -7.20 12.55 0.63
C ALA A 55 -6.83 13.34 1.90
N ARG A 56 -7.26 12.87 3.09
CA ARG A 56 -6.87 13.49 4.36
C ARG A 56 -5.40 13.35 4.69
N LEU A 57 -4.77 12.23 4.33
CA LEU A 57 -3.32 12.06 4.51
C LEU A 57 -2.56 13.03 3.61
N GLU A 58 -2.96 13.13 2.35
CA GLU A 58 -2.37 14.07 1.38
C GLU A 58 -2.55 15.52 1.82
N GLU A 59 -3.72 15.89 2.34
CA GLU A 59 -3.96 17.23 2.90
C GLU A 59 -3.09 17.47 4.15
N SER A 60 -3.06 16.52 5.09
CA SER A 60 -2.33 16.67 6.36
C SER A 60 -0.82 16.80 6.18
N TYR A 61 -0.27 16.22 5.12
CA TYR A 61 1.17 16.22 4.84
C TYR A 61 1.53 17.02 3.58
N GLY A 62 0.56 17.65 2.92
CA GLY A 62 0.74 18.37 1.65
C GLY A 62 1.69 19.56 1.77
N GLU A 63 1.76 20.20 2.94
CA GLU A 63 2.69 21.30 3.21
C GLU A 63 4.15 20.85 3.37
N LEU A 64 4.43 19.55 3.47
CA LEU A 64 5.79 19.00 3.45
C LEU A 64 6.30 18.79 2.01
N VAL A 65 5.41 18.84 1.01
CA VAL A 65 5.73 18.63 -0.40
C VAL A 65 6.53 19.80 -1.01
N PRO A 66 6.34 21.09 -0.65
CA PRO A 66 7.17 22.18 -1.14
C PRO A 66 8.62 22.20 -0.60
N LEU A 67 8.93 21.46 0.46
CA LEU A 67 10.32 21.24 0.93
C LEU A 67 11.08 20.22 0.06
N ALA A 68 10.45 19.74 -1.03
CA ALA A 68 10.82 18.51 -1.67
C ALA A 68 11.75 18.63 -2.87
N ASP A 69 12.05 19.78 -3.48
CA ASP A 69 12.86 19.73 -4.72
C ASP A 69 14.29 19.25 -4.45
N ASP A 70 15.02 19.91 -3.54
CA ASP A 70 16.36 19.49 -3.13
C ASP A 70 16.33 18.12 -2.42
N VAL A 71 15.28 17.84 -1.64
CA VAL A 71 15.14 16.58 -0.90
C VAL A 71 14.81 15.42 -1.85
N ALA A 72 14.00 15.65 -2.88
CA ALA A 72 13.64 14.67 -3.90
C ALA A 72 14.83 14.44 -4.84
N GLU A 73 15.59 15.49 -5.19
CA GLU A 73 16.84 15.34 -5.91
C GLU A 73 17.82 14.50 -5.11
N PHE A 74 18.02 14.81 -3.82
CA PHE A 74 18.87 14.02 -2.94
C PHE A 74 18.40 12.57 -2.79
N ARG A 75 17.09 12.36 -2.62
CA ARG A 75 16.48 11.02 -2.58
C ARG A 75 16.69 10.27 -3.89
N ALA A 76 16.61 10.93 -5.04
CA ALA A 76 16.82 10.31 -6.35
C ALA A 76 18.27 9.85 -6.57
N LEU A 77 19.24 10.38 -5.81
CA LEU A 77 20.62 9.88 -5.80
C LEU A 77 20.77 8.55 -5.03
N LEU A 78 19.79 8.14 -4.24
CA LEU A 78 19.83 6.89 -3.49
C LEU A 78 19.65 5.70 -4.45
N ARG A 79 20.71 4.89 -4.59
CA ARG A 79 20.70 3.70 -5.45
C ARG A 79 20.03 2.49 -4.80
N GLY A 80 19.80 2.50 -3.50
CA GLY A 80 19.22 1.35 -2.82
C GLY A 80 19.12 1.46 -1.31
N ASP A 81 18.39 0.51 -0.74
CA ASP A 81 18.27 0.33 0.71
C ASP A 81 19.25 -0.74 1.18
N LEU A 82 19.93 -0.48 2.30
CA LEU A 82 20.95 -1.36 2.85
C LEU A 82 20.47 -2.13 4.10
N HIS A 83 19.22 -1.91 4.53
CA HIS A 83 18.66 -2.59 5.69
C HIS A 83 17.15 -2.78 5.55
N VAL A 84 16.73 -3.93 5.04
CA VAL A 84 15.31 -4.31 4.97
C VAL A 84 15.09 -5.74 5.47
N HIS A 85 13.93 -5.95 6.10
CA HIS A 85 13.47 -7.25 6.58
C HIS A 85 12.25 -7.70 5.78
N SER A 86 12.24 -8.97 5.38
CA SER A 86 11.16 -9.63 4.68
C SER A 86 10.31 -10.48 5.61
N ASP A 87 9.31 -11.14 5.05
CA ASP A 87 8.52 -12.15 5.75
C ASP A 87 9.29 -13.44 6.09
N TRP A 88 10.60 -13.51 5.82
CA TRP A 88 11.50 -14.56 6.32
C TRP A 88 11.93 -14.35 7.78
N SER A 89 11.90 -13.12 8.30
CA SER A 89 12.05 -12.82 9.74
C SER A 89 10.83 -12.10 10.31
N ASP A 90 10.98 -10.82 10.65
CA ASP A 90 10.02 -9.94 11.32
C ASP A 90 9.47 -8.85 10.39
N GLY A 91 9.87 -8.86 9.12
CA GLY A 91 9.26 -8.07 8.07
C GLY A 91 7.84 -8.54 7.73
N GLY A 92 7.09 -7.66 7.08
CA GLY A 92 5.67 -7.89 6.77
C GLY A 92 5.36 -8.10 5.28
N SER A 93 6.39 -8.26 4.44
CA SER A 93 6.25 -8.26 2.98
C SER A 93 7.11 -9.37 2.35
N PRO A 94 6.59 -10.10 1.36
CA PRO A 94 7.39 -11.02 0.56
C PRO A 94 8.51 -10.29 -0.19
N ILE A 95 9.66 -10.95 -0.36
CA ILE A 95 10.84 -10.40 -1.06
C ILE A 95 10.48 -9.84 -2.45
N ARG A 96 9.58 -10.49 -3.19
CA ARG A 96 9.16 -10.02 -4.52
C ARG A 96 8.48 -8.65 -4.45
N GLU A 97 7.54 -8.46 -3.55
CA GLU A 97 6.85 -7.18 -3.37
C GLU A 97 7.83 -6.08 -2.93
N MET A 98 8.81 -6.43 -2.08
CA MET A 98 9.87 -5.50 -1.67
C MET A 98 10.73 -5.06 -2.85
N ALA A 99 11.09 -5.98 -3.75
CA ALA A 99 11.86 -5.67 -4.95
C ALA A 99 11.06 -4.78 -5.91
N GLU A 100 9.77 -5.08 -6.13
CA GLU A 100 8.86 -4.27 -6.95
C GLU A 100 8.71 -2.85 -6.38
N ALA A 101 8.60 -2.72 -5.06
CA ALA A 101 8.59 -1.42 -4.38
C ALA A 101 9.91 -0.67 -4.53
N ALA A 102 11.06 -1.33 -4.37
CA ALA A 102 12.38 -0.72 -4.56
C ALA A 102 12.56 -0.20 -6.00
N ILE A 103 12.13 -0.97 -7.00
CA ILE A 103 12.12 -0.55 -8.41
C ILE A 103 11.21 0.68 -8.60
N GLY A 104 10.00 0.67 -8.03
CA GLY A 104 9.08 1.81 -8.10
C GLY A 104 9.63 3.08 -7.44
N LEU A 105 10.53 2.91 -6.46
CA LEU A 105 11.28 3.99 -5.82
C LEU A 105 12.49 4.47 -6.66
N GLY A 106 12.87 3.76 -7.72
CA GLY A 106 14.04 4.07 -8.55
C GLY A 106 15.36 3.50 -8.00
N HIS A 107 15.30 2.59 -7.02
CA HIS A 107 16.49 1.91 -6.51
C HIS A 107 16.97 0.84 -7.50
N GLU A 108 18.29 0.69 -7.62
CA GLU A 108 18.96 -0.37 -8.37
C GLU A 108 19.14 -1.66 -7.55
N TYR A 109 19.20 -1.54 -6.22
CA TYR A 109 19.39 -2.66 -5.32
C TYR A 109 18.65 -2.50 -3.99
N MET A 110 18.48 -3.61 -3.30
CA MET A 110 18.11 -3.65 -1.88
C MET A 110 18.90 -4.77 -1.19
N ALA A 111 19.37 -4.55 0.03
CA ALA A 111 20.05 -5.57 0.83
C ALA A 111 19.06 -6.22 1.79
N LEU A 112 18.82 -7.52 1.62
CA LEU A 112 18.01 -8.30 2.54
C LEU A 112 18.82 -8.63 3.80
N THR A 113 18.36 -8.14 4.95
CA THR A 113 19.08 -8.21 6.23
C THR A 113 18.22 -8.85 7.32
N ASP A 114 17.50 -9.92 6.97
CA ASP A 114 16.67 -10.69 7.89
C ASP A 114 17.46 -11.19 9.11
N HIS A 115 16.78 -11.30 10.25
CA HIS A 115 17.35 -11.84 11.47
C HIS A 115 17.79 -13.32 11.32
N SER A 116 18.85 -13.70 12.04
CA SER A 116 19.38 -15.08 12.10
C SER A 116 18.52 -16.02 12.92
#